data_AF-A0A2N5CQ09-F1
#
_entry.id   AF-A0A2N5CQ09-F1
#
_cell.length_a   1.000
_cell.length_b   1.000
_cell.length_c   1.000
_cell.angle_alpha   90.00
_cell.angle_beta   90.00
_cell.angle_gamma   90.00
#
_symmetry.space_group_name_H-M   'P 1'
#
loop_
_entity.id
_entity.type
_entity.pdbx_description
1 polymer ?
#
loop_
_entity_poly.entity_id
_entity_poly.type
_entity_poly.pdbx_seq_one_letter_code
_entity_poly.pdbx_strand_id
1 'polypeptide(L)'
;MVFRPAGRIFLGMNTLHRYANLTDLMSAVGFLLLRWGWVERRLNSGPFPSELLDVRQMRNRICHGLQAASADPNCADEPTIRGFDLNGAAWTYSYSDLLAAIQALESAGGRQERATD
;
A
#
# COMPACT_ATOMS: atom_id res chain seq x y z
N MET A 1 23.81 12.57 7.72
CA MET A 1 22.81 13.34 8.49
C MET A 1 21.47 12.65 8.24
N VAL A 2 20.98 11.84 9.18
CA VAL A 2 19.74 11.05 9.01
C VAL A 2 18.66 11.72 9.84
N PHE A 3 17.63 12.22 9.17
CA PHE A 3 16.45 12.79 9.82
C PHE A 3 15.51 11.63 10.19
N ARG A 4 15.37 11.33 11.48
CA ARG A 4 14.30 10.48 12.01
C ARG A 4 13.33 11.40 12.75
N PRO A 5 12.05 11.50 12.36
CA PRO A 5 11.06 12.08 13.24
C PRO A 5 10.57 10.98 14.21
N ALA A 6 10.79 11.25 15.49
CA ALA A 6 10.20 10.52 16.59
C ALA A 6 8.72 10.88 16.75
N GLY A 7 7.92 9.90 17.17
CA GLY A 7 6.72 10.13 17.98
C GLY A 7 5.42 10.39 17.22
N ARG A 8 4.63 9.32 17.05
CA ARG A 8 3.18 9.47 17.18
C ARG A 8 2.64 8.31 18.01
N ILE A 9 2.20 8.66 19.21
CA ILE A 9 1.54 7.80 20.18
C ILE A 9 0.14 7.49 19.62
N PHE A 10 -0.15 6.23 19.35
CA PHE A 10 -1.52 5.72 19.24
C PHE A 10 -1.84 5.01 20.55
N LEU A 11 -2.51 5.73 21.45
CA LEU A 11 -3.08 5.20 22.69
C LEU A 11 -4.58 4.99 22.48
N GLY A 12 -5.02 3.74 22.60
CA GLY A 12 -6.42 3.40 22.89
C GLY A 12 -7.13 2.60 21.80
N MET A 13 -7.01 1.26 21.85
CA MET A 13 -8.12 0.31 22.01
C MET A 13 -7.59 -1.14 21.94
N ASN A 14 -7.68 -1.87 23.06
CA ASN A 14 -7.45 -3.31 23.25
C ASN A 14 -6.04 -3.89 23.04
N THR A 15 -5.38 -4.07 24.17
CA THR A 15 -4.23 -4.94 24.45
C THR A 15 -4.49 -6.40 24.06
N LEU A 16 -4.21 -6.73 22.79
CA LEU A 16 -3.71 -8.02 22.22
C LEU A 16 -3.90 -8.00 20.69
N HIS A 17 -3.44 -6.95 20.00
CA HIS A 17 -3.30 -7.02 18.55
C HIS A 17 -1.95 -7.64 18.20
N ARG A 18 -1.98 -8.97 17.98
CA ARG A 18 -0.96 -9.69 17.21
C ARG A 18 -0.63 -8.87 15.97
N TYR A 19 0.65 -8.82 15.63
CA TYR A 19 1.12 -8.31 14.35
C TYR A 19 0.21 -8.80 13.21
N ALA A 20 -0.06 -7.93 12.24
CA ALA A 20 -0.91 -8.24 11.09
C ALA A 20 -0.49 -9.59 10.50
N ASN A 21 -1.45 -10.51 10.36
CA ASN A 21 -1.16 -11.85 9.87
C ASN A 21 -1.20 -11.87 8.33
N LEU A 22 -0.98 -13.05 7.74
CA LEU A 22 -0.96 -13.18 6.28
C LEU A 22 -2.30 -12.79 5.64
N THR A 23 -3.42 -13.05 6.32
CA THR A 23 -4.75 -12.63 5.87
C THR A 23 -4.86 -11.11 5.83
N ASP A 24 -4.38 -10.41 6.85
CA ASP A 24 -4.40 -8.94 6.88
C ASP A 24 -3.53 -8.37 5.75
N LEU A 25 -2.31 -8.90 5.59
CA LEU A 25 -1.37 -8.50 4.54
C LEU A 25 -1.98 -8.68 3.14
N MET A 26 -2.51 -9.86 2.84
CA MET A 26 -3.11 -10.14 1.53
C MET A 26 -4.43 -9.38 1.32
N SER A 27 -5.17 -9.07 2.39
CA SER A 27 -6.35 -8.20 2.32
C SER A 27 -5.96 -6.78 1.93
N ALA A 28 -4.87 -6.23 2.49
CA ALA A 28 -4.36 -4.92 2.07
C ALA A 28 -3.92 -4.93 0.60
N VAL A 29 -3.23 -5.99 0.14
CA VAL A 29 -2.90 -6.14 -1.28
C VAL A 29 -4.16 -6.13 -2.15
N GLY A 30 -5.15 -6.96 -1.80
CA GLY A 30 -6.43 -7.01 -2.53
C GLY A 30 -7.16 -5.67 -2.56
N PHE A 31 -7.20 -4.98 -1.41
CA PHE A 31 -7.84 -3.67 -1.30
C PHE A 31 -7.12 -2.61 -2.13
N LEU A 32 -5.79 -2.58 -2.11
CA LEU A 32 -4.98 -1.68 -2.95
C LEU A 32 -5.31 -1.88 -4.43
N LEU A 33 -5.30 -3.14 -4.91
CA LEU A 33 -5.59 -3.46 -6.31
C LEU A 33 -7.03 -3.08 -6.69
N LEU A 34 -7.99 -3.34 -5.80
CA LEU A 34 -9.37 -2.95 -6.00
C LEU A 34 -9.50 -1.43 -6.11
N ARG A 35 -9.00 -0.66 -5.13
CA ARG A 35 -9.09 0.81 -5.12
C ARG A 35 -8.39 1.42 -6.33
N TRP A 36 -7.26 0.86 -6.73
CA TRP A 36 -6.58 1.26 -7.96
C TRP A 36 -7.49 1.15 -9.20
N GLY A 37 -8.18 0.02 -9.37
CA GLY A 37 -9.09 -0.18 -10.51
C GLY A 37 -10.28 0.79 -10.54
N TRP A 38 -10.66 1.38 -9.40
CA TRP A 38 -11.66 2.45 -9.36
C TRP A 38 -11.07 3.78 -9.85
N VAL A 39 -9.86 4.11 -9.43
CA VAL A 39 -9.13 5.29 -9.90
C VAL A 39 -8.90 5.23 -11.41
N GLU A 40 -8.45 4.09 -11.95
CA GLU A 40 -8.26 3.94 -13.40
C GLU A 40 -9.54 4.16 -14.20
N ARG A 41 -10.66 3.57 -13.76
CA ARG A 41 -11.96 3.77 -14.42
C ARG A 41 -12.41 5.22 -14.37
N ARG A 42 -12.17 5.92 -13.24
CA ARG A 42 -12.53 7.33 -13.09
C ARG A 42 -11.67 8.26 -13.95
N LEU A 43 -10.39 7.94 -14.12
CA LEU A 43 -9.50 8.74 -14.95
C LEU A 43 -9.85 8.65 -16.44
N ASN A 44 -10.50 7.57 -16.90
CA ASN A 44 -11.00 7.39 -18.28
C ASN A 44 -10.01 7.87 -19.37
N SER A 45 -8.73 7.50 -19.24
CA SER A 45 -7.61 7.92 -20.13
C SER A 45 -7.18 9.39 -20.06
N GLY A 46 -7.68 10.16 -19.09
CA GLY A 46 -7.22 11.51 -18.78
C GLY A 46 -5.79 11.55 -18.20
N PRO A 47 -5.24 12.76 -17.97
CA PRO A 47 -3.89 12.92 -17.45
C PRO A 47 -3.76 12.23 -16.10
N PHE A 48 -2.73 11.39 -15.97
CA PHE A 48 -2.47 10.64 -14.76
C PHE A 48 -1.84 11.55 -13.69
N PRO A 49 -2.41 11.66 -12.47
CA PRO A 49 -1.84 12.49 -11.41
C PRO A 49 -0.43 12.03 -11.03
N SER A 50 0.54 12.93 -11.06
CA SER A 50 1.93 12.63 -10.67
C SER A 50 2.04 12.11 -9.24
N GLU A 51 1.16 12.58 -8.36
CA GLU A 51 1.02 12.17 -6.95
C GLU A 51 0.76 10.66 -6.78
N LEU A 52 0.25 9.98 -7.80
CA LEU A 52 -0.08 8.55 -7.75
C LEU A 52 0.93 7.67 -8.49
N LEU A 53 2.05 8.23 -8.97
CA LEU A 53 3.06 7.48 -9.72
C LEU A 53 3.66 6.34 -8.90
N ASP A 54 3.97 6.58 -7.62
CA ASP A 54 4.54 5.55 -6.76
C ASP A 54 3.55 4.41 -6.49
N VAL A 55 2.27 4.75 -6.29
CA VAL A 55 1.20 3.75 -6.15
C VAL A 55 1.00 2.96 -7.44
N ARG A 56 1.11 3.62 -8.60
CA ARG A 56 1.08 2.95 -9.91
C ARG A 56 2.21 1.92 -10.03
N GLN A 57 3.42 2.31 -9.67
CA GLN A 57 4.59 1.44 -9.72
C GLN A 57 4.43 0.26 -8.76
N MET A 58 3.97 0.51 -7.54
CA MET A 58 3.67 -0.54 -6.57
C MET A 58 2.63 -1.53 -7.12
N ARG A 59 1.52 -1.05 -7.67
CA ARG A 59 0.50 -1.89 -8.32
C ARG A 59 1.11 -2.74 -9.43
N ASN A 60 1.87 -2.14 -10.33
CA ASN A 60 2.48 -2.86 -11.45
C ASN A 60 3.43 -3.97 -10.97
N ARG A 61 4.26 -3.67 -9.96
CA ARG A 61 5.17 -4.67 -9.35
C ARG A 61 4.39 -5.81 -8.71
N ILE A 62 3.34 -5.51 -7.96
CA ILE A 62 2.49 -6.53 -7.33
C ILE A 62 1.84 -7.43 -8.39
N CYS A 63 1.24 -6.86 -9.44
CA CYS A 63 0.54 -7.63 -10.48
C CYS A 63 1.47 -8.52 -11.32
N HIS A 64 2.72 -8.13 -11.52
CA HIS A 64 3.63 -8.80 -12.47
C HIS A 64 4.79 -9.54 -11.82
N GLY A 65 5.08 -9.25 -10.55
CA GLY A 65 6.34 -9.63 -9.93
C GLY A 65 6.24 -10.26 -8.56
N LEU A 66 5.04 -10.31 -7.96
CA LEU A 66 4.87 -10.84 -6.61
C LEU A 66 5.25 -12.33 -6.56
N GLN A 67 6.20 -12.68 -5.71
CA GLN A 67 6.65 -14.07 -5.54
C GLN A 67 6.41 -14.63 -4.15
N ALA A 68 6.54 -13.80 -3.12
CA ALA A 68 6.42 -14.25 -1.74
C ALA A 68 5.76 -13.19 -0.86
N ALA A 69 5.06 -13.68 0.15
CA ALA A 69 4.52 -12.91 1.25
C ALA A 69 5.00 -13.54 2.56
N SER A 70 5.35 -12.71 3.53
CA SER A 70 5.83 -13.12 4.85
C SER A 70 5.07 -12.35 5.91
N ALA A 71 4.42 -13.09 6.80
CA ALA A 71 3.72 -12.53 7.95
C ALA A 71 3.81 -13.56 9.07
N ASP A 72 4.75 -13.37 10.00
CA ASP A 72 4.86 -14.20 11.19
C ASP A 72 4.31 -13.43 12.39
N PRO A 73 3.10 -13.77 12.90
CA PRO A 73 2.51 -13.07 14.03
C PRO A 73 3.27 -13.29 15.34
N ASN A 74 4.23 -14.22 15.37
CA ASN A 74 5.11 -14.48 16.52
C ASN A 74 6.48 -13.81 16.37
N CYS A 75 6.80 -13.28 15.19
CA CYS A 75 7.98 -12.45 14.99
C CYS A 75 7.60 -10.97 15.19
N ALA A 76 8.54 -10.18 15.70
CA ALA A 76 8.36 -8.72 15.81
C ALA A 76 8.51 -8.00 14.46
N ASP A 77 8.90 -8.74 13.41
CA ASP A 77 9.09 -8.20 12.07
C ASP A 77 7.75 -7.82 11.43
N GLU A 78 7.77 -6.71 10.72
CA GLU A 78 6.60 -6.26 9.98
C GLU A 78 6.29 -7.22 8.82
N PRO A 79 5.01 -7.52 8.54
CA PRO A 79 4.64 -8.30 7.38
C PRO A 79 5.09 -7.63 6.09
N THR A 80 5.57 -8.43 5.14
CA THR A 80 6.10 -7.95 3.87
C THR A 80 5.65 -8.79 2.70
N ILE A 81 5.58 -8.17 1.53
CA ILE A 81 5.56 -8.85 0.23
C ILE A 81 6.84 -8.54 -0.51
N ARG A 82 7.32 -9.49 -1.31
CA ARG A 82 8.52 -9.32 -2.14
C ARG A 82 8.39 -9.99 -3.48
N GLY A 83 9.21 -9.53 -4.40
CA GLY A 83 9.20 -10.01 -5.77
C GLY A 83 10.34 -9.44 -6.58
N PHE A 84 10.23 -9.62 -7.89
CA PHE A 84 11.16 -9.07 -8.88
C PHE A 84 10.40 -8.26 -9.91
N ASP A 85 11.00 -7.22 -10.45
CA ASP A 85 10.47 -6.55 -11.64
C ASP A 85 10.85 -7.30 -12.92
N LEU A 86 10.41 -6.79 -14.08
CA LEU A 86 10.69 -7.39 -15.39
C LEU A 86 12.18 -7.39 -15.76
N ASN A 87 13.00 -6.57 -15.08
CA ASN A 87 14.45 -6.54 -15.26
C ASN A 87 15.17 -7.48 -14.27
N GLY A 88 14.43 -8.21 -13.43
CA GLY A 88 14.99 -9.06 -12.38
C GLY A 88 15.46 -8.29 -11.15
N ALA A 89 15.11 -7.01 -10.99
CA ALA A 89 15.46 -6.26 -9.79
C ALA A 89 14.49 -6.61 -8.65
N ALA A 90 15.05 -6.95 -7.49
CA ALA A 90 14.26 -7.29 -6.31
C ALA A 90 13.57 -6.06 -5.73
N TRP A 91 12.35 -6.25 -5.23
CA TRP A 91 11.61 -5.26 -4.46
C TRP A 91 10.96 -5.90 -3.25
N THR A 92 10.74 -5.11 -2.21
CA THR A 92 10.02 -5.49 -0.99
C THR A 92 9.13 -4.33 -0.58
N TYR A 93 7.90 -4.63 -0.18
CA TYR A 93 6.97 -3.68 0.42
C TYR A 93 6.49 -4.22 1.76
N SER A 94 6.47 -3.36 2.77
CA SER A 94 5.90 -3.67 4.08
C SER A 94 4.39 -3.50 4.10
N TYR A 95 3.76 -3.98 5.17
CA TYR A 95 2.35 -3.75 5.42
C TYR A 95 2.03 -2.25 5.53
N SER A 96 2.88 -1.47 6.20
CA SER A 96 2.74 -0.01 6.28
C SER A 96 2.88 0.67 4.92
N ASP A 97 3.76 0.21 4.02
CA ASP A 97 3.84 0.73 2.65
C ASP A 97 2.50 0.55 1.90
N LEU A 98 1.87 -0.62 2.05
CA LEU A 98 0.58 -0.91 1.44
C LEU A 98 -0.53 0.00 2.01
N LEU A 99 -0.56 0.20 3.33
CA LEU A 99 -1.53 1.08 3.97
C LEU A 99 -1.35 2.54 3.55
N ALA A 100 -0.10 3.02 3.46
CA ALA A 100 0.19 4.37 2.98
C ALA A 100 -0.27 4.56 1.52
N ALA A 101 -0.04 3.58 0.66
CA ALA A 101 -0.50 3.60 -0.73
C ALA A 101 -2.03 3.60 -0.84
N ILE A 102 -2.71 2.82 -0.01
CA ILE A 102 -4.18 2.83 0.10
C ILE A 102 -4.69 4.21 0.51
N GLN A 103 -4.10 4.81 1.54
CA GLN A 103 -4.48 6.14 2.01
C GLN A 103 -4.29 7.22 0.93
N ALA A 104 -3.22 7.11 0.13
CA ALA A 104 -2.98 8.00 -1.00
C ALA A 104 -4.10 7.86 -2.07
N LEU A 105 -4.55 6.64 -2.38
CA LEU A 105 -5.65 6.40 -3.31
C LEU A 105 -6.97 6.97 -2.80
N GLU A 106 -7.26 6.82 -1.50
CA GLU A 106 -8.48 7.37 -0.90
C GLU A 106 -8.47 8.90 -0.89
N SER A 107 -7.31 9.50 -0.57
CA SER A 107 -7.14 10.95 -0.57
C SER A 107 -7.24 11.55 -1.97
N ALA A 108 -6.83 10.83 -3.01
CA ALA A 108 -7.04 11.23 -4.40
C ALA A 108 -8.52 11.08 -4.82
N GLY A 109 -9.18 9.99 -4.43
CA GLY A 109 -10.60 9.77 -4.71
C GLY A 109 -11.53 10.81 -4.09
N GLY A 110 -11.28 11.20 -2.84
CA GLY A 110 -12.10 12.19 -2.12
C GLY A 110 -11.88 13.65 -2.54
N ARG A 111 -10.67 14.01 -3.00
CA ARG A 111 -10.39 15.37 -3.51
C ARG A 111 -11.14 15.69 -4.79
N GLN A 112 -11.43 14.69 -5.61
CA GLN A 112 -12.05 14.88 -6.91
C GLN A 112 -13.60 14.90 -6.86
N GLU A 113 -14.22 14.45 -5.76
CA GLU A 113 -15.68 14.58 -5.52
C GLU A 113 -16.08 16.00 -5.11
N ARG A 114 -15.19 16.73 -4.42
CA ARG A 114 -15.45 18.13 -4.02
C ARG A 114 -15.22 19.17 -5.13
N ALA A 115 -14.63 18.76 -6.26
CA ALA A 115 -14.36 19.65 -7.40
C ALA A 115 -15.49 19.65 -8.44
N THR A 116 -16.56 18.90 -8.18
CA THR A 116 -17.72 18.72 -9.08
C THR A 116 -19.03 19.28 -8.52
N ASP A 117 -18.98 19.98 -7.37
CA ASP A 117 -20.07 20.78 -6.79
C ASP A 117 -19.77 22.28 -6.97
#